data_AF-X1AVX7-F1
#
_entry.id   AF-X1AVX7-F1
#
_cell.length_a   1.000
_cell.length_b   1.000
_cell.length_c   1.000
_cell.angle_alpha   90.00
_cell.angle_beta   90.00
_cell.angle_gamma   90.00
#
_symmetry.space_group_name_H-M   'P 1'
#
loop_
_entity.id
_entity.type
_entity.pdbx_description
1 polymer ?
#
loop_
_entity_poly.entity_id
_entity_poly.type
_entity_poly.pdbx_seq_one_letter_code
_entity_poly.pdbx_strand_id
1 'polypeptide(L)' 'MDEEIAFWRNRPLKKNYPYLIIDARYEKVRKQDKVVSQGVLIILGVDEDGYREILAVDLANTETEESWSRVFRC' A
#
# COMPACT_ATOMS: atom_id res chain seq x y z
N MET A 1 12.62 -11.58 -7.81
CA MET A 1 12.20 -10.68 -6.72
C MET A 1 10.78 -10.16 -6.93
N ASP A 2 10.37 -9.82 -8.15
CA ASP A 2 9.04 -9.26 -8.45
C ASP A 2 7.88 -10.25 -8.27
N GLU A 3 8.10 -11.54 -8.51
CA GLU A 3 7.06 -12.58 -8.42
C GLU A 3 6.59 -12.84 -6.98
N GLU A 4 7.50 -12.84 -6.00
CA GLU A 4 7.12 -13.01 -4.59
C GLU A 4 6.34 -11.80 -4.06
N ILE A 5 6.73 -10.60 -4.50
CA ILE A 5 6.02 -9.35 -4.16
C ILE A 5 4.62 -9.36 -4.80
N ALA A 6 4.51 -9.82 -6.06
CA ALA A 6 3.23 -9.94 -6.74
C ALA A 6 2.31 -10.97 -6.07
N PHE A 7 2.86 -12.12 -5.66
CA PHE A 7 2.10 -13.15 -4.93
C PHE A 7 1.62 -12.63 -3.57
N TRP A 8 2.49 -11.96 -2.82
CA TRP A 8 2.13 -11.33 -1.55
C TRP A 8 1.03 -10.27 -1.73
N ARG A 9 1.11 -9.45 -2.79
CA ARG A 9 0.10 -8.42 -3.10
C ARG A 9 -1.27 -8.98 -3.48
N ASN A 10 -1.32 -10.15 -4.14
CA ASN A 10 -2.57 -10.75 -4.61
C ASN A 10 -3.13 -11.82 -3.66
N ARG A 11 -2.52 -12.00 -2.47
CA ARG A 11 -3.00 -12.99 -1.52
C ARG A 11 -4.40 -12.59 -1.00
N PRO A 12 -5.33 -13.55 -0.87
CA PRO A 12 -6.63 -13.27 -0.26
C PRO A 12 -6.46 -13.00 1.24
N LEU A 13 -7.06 -11.91 1.72
CA LEU A 13 -7.16 -11.59 3.14
C LEU A 13 -8.23 -12.49 3.78
N LYS A 14 -7.81 -13.50 4.54
CA LYS A 14 -8.71 -14.50 5.14
C LYS A 14 -9.26 -14.11 6.52
N LYS A 15 -8.74 -13.04 7.11
CA LYS A 15 -9.09 -12.56 8.44
C LYS A 15 -9.98 -11.33 8.37
N ASN A 16 -10.75 -11.11 9.44
CA ASN A 16 -11.54 -9.90 9.60
C ASN A 16 -10.68 -8.80 10.24
N TYR A 17 -10.55 -7.67 9.55
CA TYR A 17 -9.80 -6.52 10.05
C TYR A 17 -10.80 -5.40 10.40
N PRO A 18 -11.29 -5.31 11.65
CA PRO A 18 -12.23 -4.27 12.06
C PRO A 18 -11.68 -2.85 11.90
N TYR A 19 -10.36 -2.69 11.91
CA TYR A 19 -9.72 -1.39 11.70
C TYR A 19 -8.72 -1.43 10.55
N LEU A 20 -8.74 -0.39 9.74
CA LEU A 20 -7.76 -0.14 8.69
C LEU A 20 -7.05 1.19 8.98
N ILE A 21 -5.73 1.15 8.98
CA ILE A 21 -4.86 2.31 9.07
C ILE A 21 -4.18 2.45 7.72
N ILE A 22 -4.37 3.60 7.09
CA ILE A 22 -3.79 3.89 5.78
C ILE A 22 -2.84 5.07 5.94
N ASP A 23 -1.58 4.85 5.57
CA ASP A 23 -0.52 5.83 5.69
C ASP A 23 0.06 6.10 4.29
N ALA A 24 0.00 7.35 3.86
CA ALA A 24 0.57 7.81 2.60
C ALA A 24 1.87 8.57 2.90
N ARG A 25 3.01 8.00 2.54
CA ARG A 25 4.33 8.62 2.71
C ARG A 25 4.87 9.05 1.37
N TYR A 26 5.22 10.32 1.27
CA TYR A 26 5.92 10.85 0.11
C TYR A 26 7.41 10.85 0.40
N GLU A 27 8.14 9.97 -0.26
CA GLU A 27 9.60 9.96 -0.19
C GLU A 27 10.20 10.57 -1.44
N LYS A 28 11.19 11.45 -1.25
CA LYS A 28 11.95 12.03 -2.35
C LYS A 28 13.01 11.03 -2.79
N VAL A 29 12.71 10.30 -3.87
CA VAL A 29 13.63 9.32 -4.45
C VAL A 29 14.37 9.94 -5.63
N ARG A 30 15.66 9.65 -5.75
CA ARG A 30 16.46 10.11 -6.89
C ARG A 30 16.43 9.05 -7.98
N LYS A 31 15.77 9.33 -9.10
CA LYS A 31 15.64 8.42 -10.23
C LYS A 31 16.15 9.09 -11.49
N GLN A 32 17.12 8.48 -12.17
CA GLN A 32 17.71 8.97 -13.42
C GLN A 32 18.07 10.47 -13.38
N ASP A 33 18.85 10.85 -12.37
CA ASP A 33 19.35 12.21 -12.11
C ASP A 33 18.31 13.26 -11.68
N LYS A 34 17.01 12.92 -11.64
CA LYS A 34 15.95 13.80 -11.11
C LYS A 34 15.45 13.31 -9.75
N VAL A 35 15.20 14.25 -8.83
CA VAL A 35 14.51 13.96 -7.57
C VAL A 35 13.02 13.99 -7.86
N VAL A 36 12.38 12.83 -7.76
CA VAL A 36 10.94 12.68 -7.92
C VAL A 36 10.32 12.35 -6.58
N SER A 37 9.19 12.97 -6.26
CA SER A 37 8.40 12.56 -5.10
C SER A 37 7.67 11.27 -5.47
N GLN A 38 7.98 10.18 -4.78
CA GLN A 38 7.29 8.92 -4.92
C GLN A 38 6.40 8.71 -3.69
N GLY A 39 5.09 8.61 -3.92
CA GLY A 39 4.14 8.24 -2.88
C GLY A 39 4.18 6.73 -2.66
N VAL A 40 4.31 6.34 -1.41
CA VAL A 40 4.16 4.97 -0.94
C VAL A 40 2.91 4.95 -0.07
N LEU A 41 1.92 4.17 -0.49
CA LEU A 41 0.71 3.94 0.28
C LEU A 41 0.85 2.62 1.01
N ILE A 42 0.72 2.65 2.32
CA ILE A 42 0.78 1.48 3.19
C ILE A 42 -0.59 1.28 3.83
N ILE A 43 -1.13 0.08 3.68
CA ILE A 43 -2.42 -0.32 4.24
C ILE A 43 -2.15 -1.34 5.33
N LEU A 44 -2.51 -1.00 6.55
CA LEU A 44 -2.35 -1.81 7.74
C LEU A 44 -3.73 -2.19 8.29
N GLY A 45 -3.96 -3.48 8.45
CA GLY A 45 -5.14 -4.03 9.10
C GLY A 45 -4.85 -4.31 10.57
N VAL A 46 -5.81 -3.98 11.43
CA VAL A 46 -5.83 -4.47 12.80
C VAL A 46 -6.91 -5.54 12.89
N ASP A 47 -6.49 -6.75 13.25
CA ASP A 47 -7.38 -7.90 13.47
C ASP A 47 -8.19 -7.73 14.77
N GLU A 48 -9.20 -8.59 14.98
CA GLU A 48 -10.03 -8.60 16.18
C GLU A 48 -9.22 -8.85 17.46
N ASP A 49 -8.11 -9.60 17.36
CA ASP A 49 -7.16 -9.81 18.46
C ASP A 49 -6.23 -8.60 18.71
N GLY A 50 -6.39 -7.49 17.95
CA GLY A 50 -5.55 -6.29 18.07
C GLY A 50 -4.20 -6.39 17.36
N TYR A 51 -3.95 -7.47 16.62
CA TYR A 51 -2.73 -7.65 15.84
C TYR A 51 -2.71 -6.78 14.60
N ARG A 52 -1.61 -6.05 14.42
CA ARG A 52 -1.37 -5.16 13.29
C ARG A 52 -0.62 -5.91 12.19
N GLU A 53 -1.19 -5.96 11.00
CA GLU A 53 -0.59 -6.60 9.84
C GLU A 53 -0.63 -5.68 8.63
N ILE A 54 0.45 -5.65 7.85
CA ILE A 54 0.48 -4.92 6.59
C ILE A 54 -0.27 -5.76 5.56
N LEU A 55 -1.38 -5.22 5.06
CA LEU A 55 -2.26 -5.88 4.10
C LEU A 55 -1.82 -5.62 2.66
N ALA A 56 -1.40 -4.39 2.37
CA ALA A 56 -0.98 -3.99 1.04
C ALA A 56 -0.03 -2.80 1.09
N VAL A 57 0.86 -2.74 0.10
CA VAL A 57 1.75 -1.60 -0.15
C VAL A 57 1.70 -1.30 -1.64
N ASP A 58 1.27 -0.08 -1.98
CA ASP A 58 1.15 0.40 -3.35
C ASP A 58 2.02 1.64 -3.58
N LEU A 59 2.54 1.78 -4.78
CA LEU A 59 3.37 2.93 -5.17
C LEU A 59 2.49 3.92 -5.90
N ALA A 60 1.94 4.88 -5.15
CA ALA A 60 1.20 6.00 -5.69
C ALA A 60 2.19 7.00 -6.31
N ASN A 61 2.52 6.84 -7.58
CA ASN A 61 3.40 7.76 -8.30
C ASN A 61 2.80 9.16 -8.50
N THR A 62 1.54 9.39 -8.13
CA THR A 62 0.88 10.68 -8.33
C THR A 62 -0.25 10.85 -7.31
N GLU A 63 -0.29 12.03 -6.68
CA GLU A 63 -1.41 12.55 -5.89
C GLU A 63 -2.65 12.70 -6.79
N THR A 64 -3.29 11.61 -7.16
CA THR A 64 -4.47 11.61 -8.02
C THR A 64 -5.54 10.72 -7.40
N GLU A 65 -6.80 11.17 -7.42
CA GLU A 65 -7.99 10.42 -6.97
C GLU A 65 -8.04 8.98 -7.51
N GLU A 66 -7.43 8.75 -8.67
CA GLU A 66 -7.30 7.43 -9.29
C GLU A 66 -6.48 6.44 -8.46
N SER A 67 -5.44 6.90 -7.75
CA SER A 67 -4.60 6.03 -6.91
C SER A 67 -5.38 5.52 -5.69
N TRP A 68 -6.24 6.36 -5.11
CA TRP A 68 -7.13 5.96 -4.02
C TRP A 68 -8.24 5.03 -4.54
N SER A 69 -8.82 5.33 -5.70
CA SER A 69 -9.86 4.48 -6.31
C SER A 69 -9.35 3.10 -6.71
N ARG A 70 -8.09 2.96 -7.16
CA ARG A 70 -7.47 1.65 -7.48
C ARG A 70 -7.18 0.81 -6.23
N VAL A 71 -7.09 1.44 -5.07
CA VAL A 71 -6.88 0.77 -3.78
C VAL A 71 -8.20 0.29 -3.18
N PHE A 72 -9.30 1.02 -3.42
CA PHE A 72 -10.63 0.69 -2.90
C PHE A 72 -11.57 -0.01 -3.89
N ARG A 73 -11.23 -0.11 -5.19
CA ARG A 73 -11.96 -0.97 -6.12
C ARG A 73 -11.51 -2.42 -5.96
N CYS A 74 -12.35 -3.18 -5.27
CA CYS A 74 -12.36 -4.64 -5.20
C CYS A 74 -12.34 -5.31 -6.58
#